data_AF-A0A844MLM1-F1
#
_entry.id   AF-A0A844MLM1-F1
#
_cell.length_a   1.000
_cell.length_b   1.000
_cell.length_c   1.000
_cell.angle_alpha   90.00
_cell.angle_beta   90.00
_cell.angle_gamma   90.00
#
_symmetry.space_group_name_H-M   'P 1'
#
loop_
_entity.id
_entity.type
_entity.pdbx_description
1 polymer ?
#
loop_
_entity_poly.entity_id
_entity_poly.type
_entity_poly.pdbx_seq_one_letter_code
_entity_poly.pdbx_strand_id
1 'polypeptide(L)'
;MSNQLISTEELNAYQRLQMKHDEIYHHEIIALGISRRMNHIALHLVKYLGILSSLPVSAPENSRAFIDSFIMIVSASNLLGISLAKELVIDGINSIDGNFIDEYIQLLAELAKACEATDHQEDYPIRSTWNKNIRKFFFLLVREAHSRNISILEESSRRLASVERKHSLNDILRG
;
A
#
# COMPACT_ATOMS: atom_id res chain seq x y z
N MET A 1 -4.50 -1.94 -26.46
CA MET A 1 -4.76 -2.71 -25.23
C MET A 1 -5.46 -1.76 -24.28
N SER A 2 -6.69 -2.05 -23.85
CA SER A 2 -7.51 -1.08 -23.11
C SER A 2 -7.01 -0.96 -21.68
N ASN A 3 -6.72 0.28 -21.26
CA ASN A 3 -6.45 0.64 -19.89
C ASN A 3 -7.70 0.35 -19.07
N GLN A 4 -7.70 -0.72 -18.28
CA GLN A 4 -8.88 -1.11 -17.53
C GLN A 4 -8.92 -0.25 -16.26
N LEU A 5 -9.84 0.72 -16.26
CA LEU A 5 -10.15 1.51 -15.06
C LEU A 5 -10.55 0.54 -13.94
N ILE A 6 -9.95 0.72 -12.76
CA ILE A 6 -10.28 -0.07 -11.57
C ILE A 6 -11.76 0.15 -11.24
N SER A 7 -12.58 -0.91 -11.26
CA SER A 7 -13.95 -0.78 -10.80
C SER A 7 -14.01 -0.75 -9.27
N THR A 8 -15.02 -0.05 -8.74
CA THR A 8 -15.28 -0.01 -7.28
C THR A 8 -15.53 -1.40 -6.70
N GLU A 9 -16.14 -2.30 -7.49
CA GLU A 9 -16.47 -3.66 -7.09
C GLU A 9 -15.20 -4.51 -6.93
N GLU A 10 -14.29 -4.46 -7.92
CA GLU A 10 -13.00 -5.14 -7.88
C GLU A 10 -12.12 -4.62 -6.74
N LEU A 11 -12.09 -3.30 -6.53
CA LEU A 11 -11.32 -2.70 -5.45
C LEU A 11 -11.85 -3.11 -4.07
N ASN A 12 -13.17 -3.15 -3.89
CA ASN A 12 -13.80 -3.64 -2.66
C ASN A 12 -13.49 -5.13 -2.43
N ALA A 13 -13.56 -5.95 -3.49
CA ALA A 13 -13.20 -7.36 -3.41
C ALA A 13 -11.73 -7.53 -3.00
N TYR A 14 -10.83 -6.73 -3.58
CA TYR A 14 -9.41 -6.75 -3.26
C TYR A 14 -9.12 -6.28 -1.83
N GLN A 15 -9.75 -5.19 -1.34
CA GLN A 15 -9.59 -4.75 0.05
C GLN A 15 -9.96 -5.86 1.04
N ARG A 16 -11.07 -6.59 0.79
CA ARG A 16 -11.49 -7.74 1.62
C ARG A 16 -10.50 -8.90 1.54
N LEU A 17 -9.99 -9.20 0.35
CA LEU A 17 -8.97 -10.23 0.15
C LEU A 17 -7.70 -9.91 0.95
N GLN A 18 -7.20 -8.67 0.86
CA GLN A 18 -6.03 -8.23 1.62
C GLN A 18 -6.26 -8.33 3.12
N MET A 19 -7.43 -7.90 3.62
CA MET A 19 -7.76 -7.98 5.04
C MET A 19 -7.70 -9.42 5.55
N LYS A 20 -8.31 -10.36 4.82
CA LYS A 20 -8.28 -11.79 5.16
C LYS A 20 -6.86 -12.36 5.08
N HIS A 21 -6.08 -11.97 4.08
CA HIS A 21 -4.69 -12.39 3.96
C HIS A 21 -3.88 -11.94 5.17
N ASP A 22 -3.98 -10.66 5.56
CA ASP A 22 -3.27 -10.13 6.72
C ASP A 22 -3.66 -10.90 8.00
N GLU A 23 -4.97 -11.17 8.17
CA GLU A 23 -5.52 -11.95 9.29
C GLU A 23 -4.93 -13.35 9.42
N ILE A 24 -4.62 -14.03 8.31
CA ILE A 24 -4.14 -15.42 8.30
C ILE A 24 -2.60 -15.49 8.38
N TYR A 25 -1.90 -14.61 7.66
CA TYR A 25 -0.45 -14.76 7.45
C TYR A 25 0.39 -13.77 8.25
N HIS A 26 -0.22 -12.78 8.91
CA HIS A 26 0.48 -11.71 9.65
C HIS A 26 -0.04 -11.51 11.08
N HIS A 27 -0.38 -12.61 11.77
CA HIS A 27 -0.89 -12.60 13.15
C HIS A 27 -0.04 -11.77 14.13
N GLU A 28 1.28 -11.87 14.03
CA GLU A 28 2.23 -11.13 14.87
C GLU A 28 2.15 -9.61 14.69
N ILE A 29 1.87 -9.15 13.46
CA ILE A 29 1.70 -7.73 13.15
C ILE A 29 0.31 -7.26 13.56
N ILE A 30 -0.72 -8.10 13.40
CA ILE A 30 -2.10 -7.77 13.79
C ILE A 30 -2.25 -7.64 15.30
N ALA A 31 -1.50 -8.42 16.08
CA ALA A 31 -1.48 -8.32 17.54
C ALA A 31 -0.94 -6.97 18.05
N LEU A 32 -0.30 -6.17 17.19
CA LEU A 32 0.24 -4.86 17.56
C LEU A 32 -0.85 -3.78 17.59
N GLY A 33 -0.65 -2.78 18.46
CA GLY A 33 -1.45 -1.56 18.45
C GLY A 33 -1.29 -0.77 17.15
N ILE A 34 -2.29 0.07 16.85
CA ILE A 34 -2.38 0.83 15.60
C ILE A 34 -1.12 1.63 15.26
N SER A 35 -0.50 2.32 16.24
CA SER A 35 0.72 3.09 16.02
C SER A 35 1.88 2.22 15.54
N ARG A 36 2.12 1.07 16.19
CA ARG A 36 3.19 0.13 15.78
C ARG A 36 2.95 -0.46 14.39
N ARG A 37 1.69 -0.69 14.03
CA ARG A 37 1.32 -1.16 12.69
C ARG A 37 1.54 -0.08 11.62
N MET A 38 1.21 1.18 11.92
CA MET A 38 1.51 2.31 11.03
C MET A 38 3.02 2.52 10.88
N ASN A 39 3.79 2.39 11.96
CA ASN A 39 5.27 2.42 11.89
C ASN A 39 5.79 1.29 11.00
N HIS A 40 5.26 0.07 11.13
CA HIS A 40 5.61 -1.06 10.26
C HIS A 40 5.32 -0.78 8.78
N ILE A 41 4.14 -0.23 8.47
CA ILE A 41 3.77 0.20 7.11
C ILE A 41 4.77 1.25 6.58
N ALA A 42 5.09 2.28 7.37
CA ALA A 42 6.04 3.32 6.97
C ALA A 42 7.43 2.74 6.65
N LEU A 43 7.93 1.81 7.46
CA LEU A 43 9.20 1.13 7.23
C LEU A 43 9.21 0.31 5.93
N HIS A 44 8.11 -0.37 5.61
CA HIS A 44 7.97 -1.06 4.32
C HIS A 44 8.00 -0.09 3.14
N LEU A 45 7.30 1.04 3.24
CA LEU A 45 7.29 2.06 2.18
C LEU A 45 8.70 2.68 1.98
N VAL A 46 9.46 2.95 3.05
CA VAL A 46 10.87 3.39 2.93
C VAL A 46 11.72 2.34 2.21
N LYS A 47 11.59 1.06 2.59
CA LYS A 47 12.33 -0.04 1.95
C LYS A 47 12.03 -0.11 0.45
N TYR A 48 10.76 0.03 0.05
CA TYR A 48 10.37 -0.02 -1.35
C TYR A 48 10.81 1.23 -2.11
N LEU A 49 10.74 2.42 -1.49
CA LEU A 49 11.26 3.65 -2.08
C LEU A 49 12.72 3.51 -2.51
N GLY A 50 13.57 2.90 -1.67
CA GLY A 50 14.98 2.69 -2.02
C GLY A 50 15.18 1.87 -3.30
N ILE A 51 14.31 0.89 -3.55
CA ILE A 51 14.32 0.10 -4.79
C ILE A 51 13.76 0.93 -5.96
N LEU A 52 12.63 1.61 -5.73
CA LEU A 52 11.94 2.41 -6.74
C LEU A 52 12.78 3.58 -7.27
N SER A 53 13.61 4.19 -6.42
CA SER A 53 14.48 5.30 -6.79
C SER A 53 15.80 4.85 -7.42
N SER A 54 16.28 3.65 -7.10
CA SER A 54 17.61 3.19 -7.51
C SER A 54 17.60 2.34 -8.79
N LEU A 55 16.47 1.74 -9.14
CA LEU A 55 16.36 0.84 -10.28
C LEU A 55 15.42 1.40 -11.36
N PRO A 56 15.70 1.15 -12.65
CA PRO A 56 14.81 1.56 -13.73
C PRO A 56 13.44 0.87 -13.62
N VAL A 57 12.39 1.52 -14.13
CA VAL A 57 11.01 0.99 -14.12
C VAL A 57 10.90 -0.37 -14.81
N SER A 58 11.77 -0.67 -15.78
CA SER A 58 11.82 -1.97 -16.47
C SER A 58 12.40 -3.11 -15.62
N ALA A 59 13.02 -2.82 -14.47
CA ALA A 59 13.58 -3.84 -13.60
C ALA A 59 12.47 -4.63 -12.89
N PRO A 60 12.50 -5.98 -12.88
CA PRO A 60 11.52 -6.79 -12.17
C PRO A 60 11.38 -6.45 -10.68
N GLU A 61 12.48 -6.05 -10.04
CA GLU A 61 12.53 -5.64 -8.65
C GLU A 61 11.78 -4.32 -8.41
N ASN A 62 11.87 -3.37 -9.36
CA ASN A 62 11.12 -2.11 -9.31
C ASN A 62 9.62 -2.39 -9.39
N SER A 63 9.20 -3.19 -10.38
CA SER A 63 7.80 -3.61 -10.52
C SER A 63 7.28 -4.31 -9.26
N ARG A 64 8.09 -5.20 -8.65
CA ARG A 64 7.71 -5.86 -7.40
C ARG A 64 7.58 -4.87 -6.23
N ALA A 65 8.52 -3.96 -6.07
CA ALA A 65 8.48 -2.93 -5.01
C ALA A 65 7.28 -1.98 -5.17
N PHE A 66 6.91 -1.68 -6.42
CA PHE A 66 5.74 -0.88 -6.75
C PHE A 66 4.44 -1.57 -6.32
N ILE A 67 4.27 -2.84 -6.71
CA ILE A 67 3.11 -3.66 -6.30
C ILE A 67 3.08 -3.86 -4.78
N ASP A 68 4.22 -4.17 -4.16
CA ASP A 68 4.29 -4.36 -2.71
C ASP A 68 4.00 -3.04 -1.95
N SER A 69 4.32 -1.86 -2.52
CA SER A 69 3.90 -0.57 -1.95
C SER A 69 2.38 -0.41 -1.97
N PHE A 70 1.73 -0.77 -3.08
CA PHE A 70 0.26 -0.72 -3.16
C PHE A 70 -0.42 -1.65 -2.15
N ILE A 71 0.10 -2.87 -2.00
CA ILE A 71 -0.37 -3.81 -0.98
C ILE A 71 -0.32 -3.18 0.42
N MET A 72 0.79 -2.52 0.78
CA MET A 72 0.91 -1.85 2.08
C MET A 72 -0.10 -0.72 2.27
N ILE A 73 -0.40 0.05 1.22
CA ILE A 73 -1.41 1.12 1.28
C ILE A 73 -2.82 0.54 1.43
N VAL A 74 -3.11 -0.59 0.81
CA VAL A 74 -4.39 -1.29 1.00
C VAL A 74 -4.51 -1.83 2.43
N SER A 75 -3.46 -2.47 2.96
CA SER A 75 -3.41 -2.90 4.37
C SER A 75 -3.56 -1.73 5.35
N ALA A 76 -2.91 -0.60 5.07
CA ALA A 76 -3.06 0.62 5.87
C ALA A 76 -4.49 1.17 5.82
N SER A 77 -5.11 1.13 4.65
CA SER A 77 -6.50 1.57 4.46
C SER A 77 -7.45 0.70 5.28
N ASN A 78 -7.27 -0.61 5.26
CA ASN A 78 -8.04 -1.55 6.09
C ASN A 78 -7.85 -1.27 7.59
N LEU A 79 -6.60 -1.04 8.03
CA LEU A 79 -6.29 -0.68 9.42
C LEU A 79 -6.99 0.61 9.87
N LEU A 80 -7.05 1.62 9.02
CA LEU A 80 -7.64 2.92 9.34
C LEU A 80 -9.15 3.00 9.11
N GLY A 81 -9.77 1.95 8.55
CA GLY A 81 -11.18 1.92 8.20
C GLY A 81 -11.54 2.78 6.98
N ILE A 82 -10.60 2.94 6.05
CA ILE A 82 -10.77 3.73 4.82
C ILE A 82 -11.28 2.82 3.70
N SER A 83 -12.42 3.19 3.11
CA SER A 83 -12.97 2.52 1.93
C SER A 83 -12.42 3.17 0.66
N LEU A 84 -11.45 2.51 0.02
CA LEU A 84 -10.79 3.02 -1.19
C LEU A 84 -11.75 3.15 -2.36
N ALA A 85 -12.76 2.28 -2.46
CA ALA A 85 -13.81 2.40 -3.47
C ALA A 85 -14.62 3.70 -3.33
N LYS A 86 -14.88 4.17 -2.10
CA LYS A 86 -15.54 5.47 -1.89
C LYS A 86 -14.63 6.63 -2.28
N GLU A 87 -13.34 6.55 -1.96
CA GLU A 87 -12.37 7.58 -2.32
C GLU A 87 -12.26 7.72 -3.86
N LEU A 88 -12.23 6.59 -4.58
CA LEU A 88 -12.14 6.58 -6.05
C LEU A 88 -13.31 7.33 -6.74
N VAL A 89 -14.50 7.31 -6.14
CA VAL A 89 -15.69 8.02 -6.64
C VAL A 89 -15.59 9.54 -6.41
N ILE A 90 -14.92 9.97 -5.34
CA ILE A 90 -14.88 11.37 -4.90
C ILE A 90 -13.83 12.18 -5.66
N ASP A 91 -12.62 11.64 -5.82
CA ASP A 91 -11.44 12.44 -6.18
C ASP A 91 -11.06 12.41 -7.67
N GLY A 92 -11.78 11.62 -8.48
CA GLY A 92 -11.70 11.61 -9.94
C GLY A 92 -10.30 11.88 -10.51
N ILE A 93 -9.31 11.02 -10.24
CA ILE A 93 -7.88 11.10 -10.66
C ILE A 93 -7.46 12.53 -11.08
N ASN A 94 -7.52 13.49 -10.15
CA ASN A 94 -7.01 14.83 -10.45
C ASN A 94 -5.49 14.72 -10.63
N SER A 95 -5.02 15.05 -11.84
CA SER A 95 -3.62 15.05 -12.22
C SER A 95 -2.86 16.10 -11.43
N ILE A 96 -2.15 15.67 -10.39
CA ILE A 96 -1.06 16.47 -9.84
C ILE A 96 0.13 16.25 -10.78
N ASP A 97 0.56 17.32 -11.43
CA ASP A 97 1.79 17.37 -12.23
C ASP A 97 2.99 17.22 -11.27
N GLY A 98 3.56 16.02 -11.21
CA GLY A 98 4.68 15.75 -10.32
C GLY A 98 5.42 14.45 -10.65
N ASN A 99 6.70 14.39 -10.32
CA ASN A 99 7.50 13.19 -10.42
C ASN A 99 7.03 12.18 -9.35
N PHE A 100 6.76 10.94 -9.76
CA PHE A 100 6.29 9.87 -8.87
C PHE A 100 7.15 9.71 -7.62
N ILE A 101 8.49 9.74 -7.75
CA ILE A 101 9.41 9.55 -6.63
C ILE A 101 9.38 10.75 -5.67
N ASP A 102 9.33 11.97 -6.19
CA ASP A 102 9.29 13.18 -5.36
C ASP A 102 8.00 13.23 -4.52
N GLU A 103 6.85 12.91 -5.13
CA GLU A 103 5.58 12.82 -4.42
C GLU A 103 5.59 11.66 -3.39
N TYR A 104 6.15 10.50 -3.75
CA TYR A 104 6.29 9.38 -2.82
C TYR A 104 7.09 9.79 -1.58
N ILE A 105 8.22 10.49 -1.77
CA ILE A 105 9.07 10.99 -0.68
C ILE A 105 8.30 11.96 0.21
N GLN A 106 7.58 12.91 -0.37
CA GLN A 106 6.82 13.89 0.40
C GLN A 106 5.74 13.23 1.27
N LEU A 107 4.97 12.31 0.69
CA LEU A 107 3.94 11.57 1.43
C LEU A 107 4.56 10.68 2.50
N LEU A 108 5.70 10.06 2.22
CA LEU A 108 6.41 9.22 3.18
C LEU A 108 6.97 10.02 4.34
N ALA A 109 7.49 11.22 4.09
CA ALA A 109 7.99 12.11 5.13
C ALA A 109 6.85 12.60 6.05
N GLU A 110 5.70 13.00 5.49
CA GLU A 110 4.50 13.34 6.30
C GLU A 110 4.04 12.12 7.13
N LEU A 111 4.00 10.93 6.52
CA LEU A 111 3.62 9.70 7.21
C LEU A 111 4.61 9.35 8.34
N ALA A 112 5.91 9.50 8.10
CA ALA A 112 6.96 9.25 9.07
C ALA A 112 6.87 10.22 10.26
N LYS A 113 6.59 11.51 10.02
CA LYS A 113 6.38 12.47 11.12
C LYS A 113 5.16 12.10 11.98
N ALA A 114 4.06 11.67 11.36
CA ALA A 114 2.90 11.20 12.10
C ALA A 114 3.20 9.94 12.94
N CYS A 115 4.05 9.04 12.42
CA CYS A 115 4.54 7.87 13.14
C CYS A 115 5.42 8.27 14.35
N GLU A 116 6.42 9.12 14.13
CA GLU A 116 7.30 9.67 15.18
C GLU A 116 6.50 10.37 16.29
N ALA A 117 5.49 11.17 15.92
CA ALA A 117 4.64 11.88 16.88
C ALA A 117 3.87 10.93 17.83
N THR A 118 3.63 9.67 17.43
CA THR A 118 3.03 8.67 18.34
C THR A 118 3.98 8.22 19.44
N ASP A 119 5.30 8.24 19.19
CA ASP A 119 6.31 7.82 20.14
C ASP A 119 6.56 8.90 21.20
N HIS A 120 6.43 10.17 20.80
CA HIS A 120 6.66 11.34 21.65
C HIS A 120 5.38 11.94 22.28
N GLN A 121 4.19 11.42 21.94
CA GLN A 121 2.89 11.97 22.35
C GLN A 121 2.78 13.49 22.07
N GLU A 122 3.25 13.90 20.90
CA GLU A 122 3.19 15.30 20.49
C GLU A 122 1.74 15.76 20.29
N ASP A 123 1.50 17.06 20.46
CA ASP A 123 0.27 17.72 19.99
C ASP A 123 0.32 17.85 18.46
N TYR A 124 0.19 16.70 17.79
CA TYR A 124 0.22 16.55 16.35
C TYR A 124 -1.07 15.86 15.87
N PRO A 125 -1.65 16.27 14.72
CA PRO A 125 -2.87 15.68 14.20
C PRO A 125 -2.59 14.31 13.54
N ILE A 126 -2.18 13.32 14.33
CA ILE A 126 -1.68 12.01 13.89
C ILE A 126 -2.69 11.30 12.97
N ARG A 127 -3.91 11.10 13.46
CA ARG A 127 -4.90 10.27 12.75
C ARG A 127 -5.40 10.92 11.45
N SER A 128 -5.61 12.23 11.43
CA SER A 128 -6.00 12.92 10.19
C SER A 128 -4.86 12.95 9.19
N THR A 129 -3.61 13.07 9.65
CA THR A 129 -2.41 12.99 8.80
C THR A 129 -2.26 11.61 8.16
N TRP A 130 -2.42 10.53 8.93
CA TRP A 130 -2.45 9.17 8.39
C TRP A 130 -3.53 9.00 7.33
N ASN A 131 -4.78 9.36 7.64
CA ASN A 131 -5.88 9.21 6.69
C ASN A 131 -5.64 9.98 5.38
N LYS A 132 -5.16 11.23 5.48
CA LYS A 132 -4.82 12.06 4.32
C LYS A 132 -3.70 11.41 3.49
N ASN A 133 -2.62 10.96 4.12
CA ASN A 133 -1.47 10.41 3.41
C ASN A 133 -1.77 9.07 2.75
N ILE A 134 -2.50 8.17 3.42
CA ILE A 134 -2.90 6.89 2.83
C ILE A 134 -3.78 7.09 1.59
N ARG A 135 -4.72 8.04 1.61
CA ARG A 135 -5.52 8.40 0.42
C ARG A 135 -4.66 8.91 -0.73
N LYS A 136 -3.76 9.87 -0.44
CA LYS A 136 -2.86 10.42 -1.46
C LYS A 136 -1.93 9.35 -2.05
N PHE A 137 -1.38 8.47 -1.21
CA PHE A 137 -0.56 7.35 -1.66
C PHE A 137 -1.34 6.40 -2.56
N PHE A 138 -2.59 6.10 -2.22
CA PHE A 138 -3.47 5.28 -3.06
C PHE A 138 -3.61 5.89 -4.45
N PHE A 139 -3.95 7.18 -4.56
CA PHE A 139 -4.07 7.84 -5.86
C PHE A 139 -2.74 7.94 -6.62
N LEU A 140 -1.64 8.22 -5.92
CA LEU A 140 -0.29 8.26 -6.51
C LEU A 140 0.04 6.91 -7.18
N LEU A 141 -0.22 5.79 -6.49
CA LEU A 141 0.06 4.45 -7.01
C LEU A 141 -0.92 4.04 -8.12
N VAL A 142 -2.20 4.39 -8.03
CA VAL A 142 -3.17 4.12 -9.11
C VAL A 142 -2.81 4.90 -10.38
N ARG A 143 -2.45 6.18 -10.24
CA ARG A 143 -2.00 7.04 -11.34
C ARG A 143 -0.74 6.47 -11.99
N GLU A 144 0.23 6.08 -11.17
CA GLU A 144 1.49 5.51 -11.65
C GLU A 144 1.29 4.12 -12.29
N ALA A 145 0.34 3.33 -11.83
CA ALA A 145 0.02 2.07 -12.50
C ALA A 145 -0.56 2.31 -13.90
N HIS A 146 -1.41 3.33 -14.04
CA HIS A 146 -1.93 3.74 -15.34
C HIS A 146 -0.82 4.27 -16.27
N SER A 147 0.16 5.03 -15.75
CA SER A 147 1.31 5.52 -16.55
C SER A 147 2.22 4.36 -17.00
N ARG A 148 2.38 3.34 -16.15
CA ARG A 148 3.16 2.12 -16.43
C ARG A 148 2.41 1.04 -17.19
N ASN A 149 1.11 1.24 -17.48
CA ASN A 149 0.22 0.23 -18.08
C ASN A 149 0.20 -1.09 -17.29
N ILE A 150 0.09 -1.01 -15.96
CA ILE A 150 0.06 -2.14 -15.03
C ILE A 150 -1.37 -2.37 -14.54
N SER A 151 -1.86 -3.60 -14.65
CA SER A 151 -3.10 -4.06 -14.01
C SER A 151 -2.87 -4.26 -12.50
N ILE A 152 -2.89 -3.16 -11.73
CA ILE A 152 -2.39 -3.15 -10.35
C ILE A 152 -3.12 -4.13 -9.42
N LEU A 153 -4.44 -4.30 -9.58
CA LEU A 153 -5.23 -5.25 -8.78
C LEU A 153 -4.94 -6.71 -9.14
N GLU A 154 -4.66 -6.98 -10.41
CA GLU A 154 -4.33 -8.33 -10.87
C GLU A 154 -2.94 -8.73 -10.38
N GLU A 155 -1.94 -7.86 -10.56
CA GLU A 155 -0.57 -8.12 -10.11
C GLU A 155 -0.49 -8.25 -8.58
N SER A 156 -1.21 -7.41 -7.85
CA SER A 156 -1.27 -7.50 -6.39
C SER A 156 -1.99 -8.76 -5.91
N SER A 157 -3.04 -9.21 -6.60
CA SER A 157 -3.70 -10.49 -6.31
C SER A 157 -2.78 -11.68 -6.56
N ARG A 158 -2.04 -11.69 -7.67
CA ARG A 158 -1.02 -12.73 -7.94
C ARG A 158 0.07 -12.73 -6.88
N ARG A 159 0.44 -11.55 -6.40
CA ARG A 159 1.44 -11.38 -5.35
C ARG A 159 0.99 -12.00 -4.01
N LEU A 160 -0.25 -11.79 -3.59
CA LEU A 160 -0.81 -12.45 -2.40
C LEU A 160 -0.78 -13.97 -2.53
N ALA A 161 -1.31 -14.50 -3.65
CA ALA A 161 -1.31 -15.94 -3.89
C ALA A 161 0.11 -16.57 -3.88
N SER A 162 1.13 -15.80 -4.24
CA SER A 162 2.53 -16.26 -4.17
C SER A 162 3.05 -16.45 -2.73
N VAL A 163 2.55 -15.66 -1.78
CA VAL A 163 2.88 -15.73 -0.36
C VAL A 163 2.16 -16.92 0.27
N GLU A 164 0.86 -17.07 -0.02
CA GLU A 164 0.03 -18.18 0.45
C GLU A 164 0.65 -19.54 0.09
N ARG A 165 1.06 -19.71 -1.18
CA ARG A 165 1.71 -20.96 -1.64
C ARG A 165 3.01 -21.27 -0.88
N LYS A 166 3.80 -20.26 -0.53
CA LYS A 166 5.04 -20.46 0.24
C LYS A 166 4.76 -20.94 1.66
N HIS A 167 3.72 -20.40 2.31
CA HIS A 167 3.30 -20.85 3.62
C HIS A 167 2.77 -22.28 3.59
N SER A 168 1.87 -22.61 2.65
CA SER A 168 1.34 -23.97 2.53
C SER A 168 2.43 -25.02 2.31
N LEU A 169 3.47 -24.71 1.52
CA LEU A 169 4.62 -25.59 1.32
C LEU A 169 5.46 -25.76 2.59
N ASN A 170 5.66 -24.69 3.36
CA ASN A 170 6.39 -24.75 4.63
C ASN A 170 5.64 -25.57 5.69
N ASP A 171 4.32 -25.51 5.71
CA ASP A 171 3.50 -26.29 6.64
C ASP A 171 3.54 -27.78 6.32
N ILE A 172 3.54 -28.16 5.03
CA ILE A 172 3.70 -29.55 4.59
C ILE A 172 5.08 -30.11 4.96
N LEU A 173 6.14 -29.31 4.87
CA LEU A 173 7.51 -29.75 5.17
C LEU A 173 7.81 -29.82 6.68
N ARG A 174 6.94 -29.29 7.53
CA ARG A 174 7.06 -29.30 9.00
C ARG A 174 6.13 -30.31 9.69
N GLY A 175 5.24 -30.97 8.93
CA GLY A 175 4.39 -32.08 9.40
C GLY A 175 5.03 -33.43 9.12
#